data_AF-F8PG75-F1
#
_entry.id   AF-F8PG75-F1
#
_cell.length_a   1.000
_cell.length_b   1.000
_cell.length_c   1.000
_cell.angle_alpha   90.00
_cell.angle_beta   90.00
_cell.angle_gamma   90.00
#
_symmetry.space_group_name_H-M   'P 1'
#
loop_
_entity.id
_entity.type
_entity.pdbx_description
1 polymer ?
#
loop_
_entity_poly.entity_id
_entity_poly.type
_entity_poly.pdbx_seq_one_letter_code
_entity_poly.pdbx_strand_id
1 'polypeptide(L)' 'MSVFIHSGNRYFITFINRHSHNLVMKLLKMKDKAFTCTKEYLERAENKTGRQANFFRRY' A
#
# COMPACT_ATOMS: atom_id res chain seq x y z
N MET A 1 -15.61 31.26 -13.72
CA MET A 1 -14.38 30.44 -13.67
C MET A 1 -14.66 29.24 -12.77
N SER A 2 -14.99 28.08 -13.35
CA SER A 2 -15.32 26.89 -12.56
C SER A 2 -14.05 26.08 -12.31
N VAL A 3 -13.62 25.97 -11.04
CA VAL A 3 -12.50 25.10 -10.66
C VAL A 3 -13.01 23.67 -10.69
N PHE A 4 -12.67 22.93 -11.75
CA PHE A 4 -12.82 21.48 -11.76
C PHE A 4 -11.82 20.90 -10.76
N ILE A 5 -12.28 20.60 -9.55
CA ILE A 5 -11.51 19.81 -8.59
C ILE A 5 -11.34 18.44 -9.26
N HIS A 6 -10.18 18.20 -9.88
CA HIS A 6 -9.81 16.87 -10.31
C HIS A 6 -9.94 15.98 -9.08
N SER A 7 -10.80 14.96 -9.13
CA SER A 7 -10.89 13.97 -8.07
C SER A 7 -9.61 13.10 -8.12
N GLY A 8 -8.51 13.69 -7.68
CA GLY A 8 -7.19 13.07 -7.66
C GLY A 8 -7.11 11.93 -6.65
N ASN A 9 -5.94 11.33 -6.53
CA ASN A 9 -5.70 10.35 -5.49
C ASN A 9 -5.71 11.07 -4.13
N ARG A 10 -6.74 10.79 -3.32
CA ARG A 10 -6.95 11.42 -2.00
C ARG A 10 -6.27 10.68 -0.86
N TYR A 11 -5.80 9.47 -1.13
CA TYR A 11 -5.19 8.60 -0.14
C TYR A 11 -3.87 8.05 -0.69
N PHE A 12 -2.98 7.66 0.21
CA PHE A 12 -1.78 6.93 -0.14
C PHE A 12 -1.51 5.86 0.91
N ILE A 13 -0.80 4.82 0.51
CA ILE A 13 -0.29 3.78 1.40
C ILE A 13 1.19 3.59 1.15
N THR A 14 1.96 3.50 2.24
CA THR A 14 3.40 3.26 2.21
C THR A 14 3.72 1.93 2.86
N PHE A 15 4.52 1.11 2.18
CA PHE A 15 5.12 -0.09 2.74
C PHE A 15 6.61 0.16 2.94
N ILE A 16 7.09 -0.05 4.15
CA ILE A 16 8.49 0.20 4.53
C ILE A 16 9.12 -1.13 4.92
N ASN A 17 10.16 -1.53 4.21
CA ASN A 17 10.98 -2.65 4.61
C ASN A 17 12.04 -2.16 5.61
N ARG A 18 11.92 -2.60 6.87
CA ARG A 18 12.87 -2.22 7.93
C ARG A 18 14.31 -2.64 7.62
N HIS A 19 14.52 -3.81 7.02
CA HIS A 19 15.87 -4.34 6.84
C HIS A 19 16.60 -3.63 5.69
N SER A 20 15.93 -3.44 4.56
CA SER A 20 16.55 -2.84 3.37
C SER A 20 16.34 -1.33 3.29
N HIS A 21 15.59 -0.73 4.21
CA HIS A 21 15.13 0.66 4.18
C HIS A 21 14.38 1.05 2.89
N ASN A 22 13.89 0.07 2.13
CA ASN A 22 13.16 0.33 0.89
C ASN A 22 11.73 0.77 1.21
N LEU A 23 11.26 1.79 0.49
CA LEU A 23 9.91 2.32 0.59
C LEU A 23 9.16 2.09 -0.72
N VAL A 24 7.94 1.59 -0.60
CA VAL A 24 6.99 1.51 -1.71
C VAL A 24 5.79 2.39 -1.39
N MET A 25 5.46 3.33 -2.28
CA MET A 25 4.30 4.20 -2.15
C MET A 25 3.29 3.92 -3.25
N LYS A 26 2.02 3.75 -2.90
CA LYS A 26 0.90 3.69 -3.85
C LYS A 26 -0.09 4.82 -3.56
N LEU A 27 -0.46 5.55 -4.61
CA LEU A 27 -1.53 6.55 -4.57
C LEU A 27 -2.88 5.87 -4.83
N LEU A 28 -3.90 6.25 -4.07
CA LEU A 28 -5.23 5.63 -4.08
C LEU A 28 -6.31 6.70 -4.24
N LYS A 29 -7.27 6.45 -5.13
CA LYS A 29 -8.48 7.28 -5.27
C LYS A 29 -9.45 7.12 -4.09
N MET A 30 -9.56 5.90 -3.55
CA MET A 30 -10.49 5.54 -2.49
C MET A 30 -9.78 4.73 -1.40
N LYS A 31 -10.23 4.89 -0.15
CA LYS A 31 -9.61 4.30 1.05
C LYS A 31 -9.77 2.77 1.12
N ASP A 32 -10.88 2.24 0.61
CA ASP A 32 -11.17 0.80 0.54
C ASP A 32 -10.12 0.00 -0.25
N LYS A 33 -9.50 0.64 -1.26
CA LYS A 33 -8.39 0.04 -2.04
C LYS A 33 -7.13 -0.24 -1.23
N ALA A 34 -7.00 0.30 -0.02
CA ALA A 34 -5.85 0.05 0.86
C ALA A 34 -5.73 -1.43 1.24
N PHE A 35 -6.86 -2.13 1.44
CA PHE A 35 -6.84 -3.55 1.81
C PHE A 35 -6.31 -4.40 0.67
N THR A 36 -6.84 -4.21 -0.55
CA THR A 36 -6.37 -4.92 -1.75
C THR A 36 -4.89 -4.64 -2.02
N CYS A 37 -4.45 -3.37 -1.92
CA CYS A 37 -3.05 -3.01 -2.10
C CYS A 37 -2.12 -3.67 -1.07
N THR A 38 -2.59 -3.82 0.18
CA THR A 38 -1.84 -4.50 1.23
C THR A 38 -1.70 -5.98 0.93
N LYS A 39 -2.79 -6.64 0.51
CA LYS A 39 -2.77 -8.06 0.15
C LYS A 39 -1.81 -8.33 -1.00
N GLU A 40 -1.91 -7.56 -2.10
CA GLU A 40 -0.98 -7.67 -3.24
C GLU A 40 0.48 -7.46 -2.85
N TYR A 41 0.75 -6.50 -1.95
CA TYR A 41 2.10 -6.23 -1.48
C TYR A 41 2.66 -7.41 -0.68
N LEU A 42 1.86 -7.97 0.24
CA LEU A 42 2.23 -9.13 1.02
C LEU A 42 2.49 -10.35 0.12
N GLU A 43 1.56 -10.69 -0.77
CA GLU A 43 1.73 -11.82 -1.71
C GLU A 43 3.03 -11.70 -2.53
N ARG A 44 3.36 -10.50 -3.01
CA ARG A 44 4.63 -10.26 -3.71
C ARG A 44 5.84 -10.45 -2.80
N ALA A 45 5.78 -9.98 -1.56
CA ALA A 45 6.86 -10.13 -0.60
C ALA A 45 7.06 -11.58 -0.18
N GLU A 46 5.98 -12.32 0.05
CA GLU A 46 5.99 -13.75 0.39
C GLU A 46 6.54 -14.58 -0.78
N ASN A 47 6.05 -14.35 -2.01
CA ASN A 47 6.55 -15.02 -3.20
C ASN A 47 8.04 -14.74 -3.45
N LYS A 48 8.50 -13.51 -3.17
CA LYS A 48 9.91 -13.14 -3.34
C LYS A 48 10.83 -13.76 -2.28
N THR A 49 10.33 -13.95 -1.06
CA THR A 49 11.14 -14.39 0.08
C THR A 49 10.96 -15.86 0.45
N GLY A 50 9.92 -16.52 -0.07
CA GLY A 50 9.50 -17.85 0.35
C GLY A 50 9.01 -17.93 1.80
N ARG A 51 8.78 -16.79 2.45
CA ARG A 51 8.38 -16.70 3.87
C ARG A 51 7.00 -16.08 3.97
N GLN A 52 6.10 -16.71 4.71
CA GLN A 52 4.79 -16.13 5.02
C GLN A 52 4.90 -15.01 6.06
N ALA A 53 4.01 -14.02 5.95
CA ALA A 53 3.91 -12.94 6.91
C ALA A 53 3.26 -13.44 8.23
N ASN A 54 4.06 -13.51 9.29
CA ASN A 54 3.63 -14.11 10.57
C ASN A 54 2.73 -13.23 11.44
N PHE A 55 2.63 -11.92 11.18
CA PHE A 55 1.90 -11.02 12.07
C PHE A 55 1.35 -9.81 11.31
N PHE A 56 0.04 -9.65 11.33
CA PHE A 56 -0.63 -8.42 10.91
C PHE A 56 -1.32 -7.80 12.11
N ARG A 57 -0.71 -6.79 12.74
CA ARG A 57 -1.34 -6.02 13.82
C ARG A 57 -2.09 -4.84 13.22
N ARG A 58 -3.42 -4.84 13.28
CA ARG A 58 -4.22 -3.61 13.10
C ARG A 58 -4.11 -2.79 14.38
N TYR A 59 -3.66 -1.55 14.26
CA TYR A 59 -3.80 -0.53 15.30
C TYR A 59 -5.12 0.22 15.09
#